data_AF-A0AB39AMX8-F1
#
_entry.id   AF-A0AB39AMX8-F1
#
_cell.length_a   1.000
_cell.length_b   1.000
_cell.length_c   1.000
_cell.angle_alpha   90.00
_cell.angle_beta   90.00
_cell.angle_gamma   90.00
#
_symmetry.space_group_name_H-M   'P 1'
#
loop_
_entity.id
_entity.type
_entity.pdbx_description
1 polymer ?
#
loop_
_entity_poly.entity_id
_entity_poly.type
_entity_poly.pdbx_seq_one_letter_code
_entity_poly.pdbx_strand_id
1 'polypeptide(L)'
;MQHANLCKRYSILNACIAVLFISGCSSPKTAVESPQPKQASASLSDEELAQLKASSQQWQAAKAGVERLLVIEQDLKLLISQLNAVANQDTASTITPVVPTAKASAETVSSKVAQKAQVATNAAADEKQAVKALFALQVAAVTDKDRLSQSLNEIKASASSLFQGEFVANVETINVSGVTYYRLKLGAYQEQANAAADCDKLKQRQINCIVSHYTQQPLK
;
A
#
# COMPACT_ATOMS: atom_id res chain seq x y z
N MET A 1 0.38 4.07 62.38
CA MET A 1 1.51 4.86 61.81
C MET A 1 1.81 4.49 60.35
N GLN A 2 0.80 4.41 59.46
CA GLN A 2 1.03 4.03 58.04
C GLN A 2 0.58 5.12 57.03
N HIS A 3 -0.35 6.01 57.39
CA HIS A 3 -0.81 7.10 56.50
C HIS A 3 0.18 8.28 56.38
N ALA A 4 1.01 8.53 57.40
CA ALA A 4 1.98 9.63 57.36
C ALA A 4 3.13 9.38 56.36
N ASN A 5 3.52 8.11 56.17
CA ASN A 5 4.56 7.73 55.21
C ASN A 5 4.06 7.76 53.75
N LEU A 6 2.76 7.55 53.52
CA LEU A 6 2.17 7.59 52.19
C LEU A 6 2.00 9.03 51.69
N CYS A 7 1.56 9.95 52.54
CA CYS A 7 1.52 11.38 52.21
C CYS A 7 2.91 11.99 52.00
N LYS A 8 3.92 11.55 52.77
CA LYS A 8 5.31 12.01 52.59
C LYS A 8 5.90 11.51 51.25
N ARG A 9 5.60 10.27 50.85
CA ARG A 9 6.01 9.73 49.55
C ARG A 9 5.29 10.40 48.37
N TYR A 10 4.00 10.69 48.50
CA TYR A 10 3.25 11.44 47.48
C TYR A 10 3.70 12.91 47.36
N SER A 11 4.07 13.53 48.48
CA SER A 11 4.64 14.89 48.49
C SER A 11 6.02 14.94 47.83
N ILE A 12 6.87 13.93 48.08
CA ILE A 12 8.18 13.79 47.41
C ILE A 12 8.00 13.48 45.91
N LEU A 13 7.04 12.63 45.54
CA LEU A 13 6.76 12.28 44.14
C LEU A 13 6.22 13.49 43.35
N ASN A 14 5.32 14.28 43.93
CA ASN A 14 4.82 15.51 43.32
C ASN A 14 5.89 16.60 43.23
N ALA A 15 6.82 16.66 44.19
CA ALA A 15 7.96 17.57 44.12
C ALA A 15 8.95 17.19 42.99
N CYS A 16 9.17 15.90 42.74
CA CYS A 16 10.02 15.45 41.63
C CYS A 16 9.38 15.67 40.24
N ILE A 17 8.06 15.53 40.11
CA ILE A 17 7.34 15.77 38.86
C ILE A 17 7.30 17.28 38.52
N ALA A 18 7.23 18.16 39.53
CA ALA A 18 7.27 19.61 39.34
C ALA A 18 8.63 20.13 38.83
N VAL A 19 9.74 19.43 39.11
CA VAL A 19 11.09 19.83 38.67
C VAL A 19 11.34 19.48 37.19
N LEU A 20 10.61 18.51 36.62
CA LEU A 20 10.78 18.10 35.22
C LEU A 20 10.07 19.01 34.19
N PHE A 21 9.24 19.96 34.64
CA PHE A 21 8.53 20.90 33.75
C PHE A 21 9.17 22.29 33.63
N ILE A 22 10.33 22.53 34.27
CA ILE A 22 11.01 23.83 34.21
C ILE A 22 12.29 23.71 33.38
N SER A 23 12.12 23.45 32.10
CA SER A 23 13.10 23.77 31.06
C SER A 23 12.42 24.60 29.98
N GLY A 24 11.79 25.69 30.40
CA GLY A 24 11.40 26.79 29.53
C GLY A 24 12.57 27.76 29.40
N CYS A 25 13.05 27.96 28.17
CA CYS A 25 14.03 28.98 27.85
C CYS A 25 13.36 30.36 27.97
N SER A 26 13.63 31.09 29.04
CA SER A 26 13.27 32.51 29.18
C SER A 26 14.51 33.34 28.84
N SER A 27 14.49 34.01 27.68
CA SER A 27 15.53 34.99 27.32
C SER A 27 15.39 36.25 28.18
N PRO A 28 16.43 36.72 28.88
CA PRO A 28 16.36 37.97 29.62
C PRO A 28 16.32 39.15 28.62
N LYS A 29 15.25 39.94 28.71
CA LYS A 29 15.09 41.22 28.03
C LYS A 29 15.80 42.29 28.88
N THR A 30 17.04 42.64 28.54
CA THR A 30 17.67 43.89 29.00
C THR A 30 17.51 44.94 27.90
N ALA A 31 16.94 46.08 28.28
CA ALA A 31 16.73 47.23 27.41
C ALA A 31 17.87 48.26 27.63
N VAL A 32 18.40 48.72 26.49
CA VAL A 32 19.10 49.99 26.22
C VAL A 32 20.56 50.15 26.70
N GLU A 33 21.51 49.97 25.76
CA GLU A 33 22.37 51.03 25.19
C GLU A 33 23.09 50.47 23.93
N SER A 34 23.09 51.21 22.81
CA SER A 34 23.72 50.90 21.50
C SER A 34 25.23 51.23 21.54
N PRO A 35 26.19 50.59 20.81
CA PRO A 35 26.15 50.36 19.34
C PRO A 35 26.80 49.06 18.77
N GLN A 36 26.05 48.36 17.89
CA GLN A 36 26.43 47.54 16.69
C GLN A 36 27.53 46.43 16.77
N PRO A 37 27.61 45.50 15.79
CA PRO A 37 26.74 44.38 15.45
C PRO A 37 27.45 43.01 15.63
N LYS A 38 26.81 42.02 16.27
CA LYS A 38 27.12 40.59 16.03
C LYS A 38 25.83 39.79 16.03
N GLN A 39 25.23 39.71 14.85
CA GLN A 39 24.16 38.74 14.59
C GLN A 39 24.78 37.34 14.67
N ALA A 40 24.48 36.62 15.74
CA ALA A 40 24.57 35.16 15.74
C ALA A 40 23.33 34.62 15.01
N SER A 41 23.28 34.83 13.69
CA SER A 41 22.48 33.97 12.82
C SER A 41 23.13 32.61 12.82
N ALA A 42 22.37 31.56 13.08
CA ALA A 42 22.79 30.17 12.93
C ALA A 42 23.26 29.94 11.49
N SER A 43 24.56 30.06 11.26
CA SER A 43 25.22 29.58 10.06
C SER A 43 25.47 28.11 10.28
N LEU A 44 24.54 27.26 9.81
CA LEU A 44 24.87 25.88 9.49
C LEU A 44 26.13 25.94 8.61
N SER A 45 27.25 25.40 9.10
CA SER A 45 28.52 25.44 8.40
C SER A 45 28.42 24.58 7.13
N ASP A 46 29.11 24.98 6.07
CA ASP A 46 29.10 24.27 4.77
C ASP A 46 29.43 22.77 4.92
N GLU A 47 30.18 22.42 5.97
CA GLU A 47 30.50 21.06 6.40
C GLU A 47 29.25 20.25 6.82
N GLU A 48 28.36 20.84 7.63
CA GLU A 48 27.11 20.17 8.05
C GLU A 48 26.16 19.98 6.87
N LEU A 49 26.18 20.92 5.92
CA LEU A 49 25.38 20.86 4.69
C LEU A 49 25.91 19.75 3.76
N ALA A 50 27.23 19.62 3.64
CA ALA A 50 27.87 18.52 2.93
C ALA A 50 27.55 17.16 3.59
N GLN A 51 27.60 17.09 4.92
CA GLN A 51 27.30 15.88 5.68
C GLN A 51 25.83 15.45 5.55
N LEU A 52 24.88 16.40 5.64
CA LEU A 52 23.45 16.14 5.45
C LEU A 52 23.16 15.66 4.02
N LYS A 53 23.82 16.26 3.03
CA LYS A 53 23.70 15.84 1.62
C LYS A 53 24.28 14.45 1.38
N ALA A 54 25.41 14.13 2.00
CA ALA A 54 26.02 12.81 1.93
C ALA A 54 25.13 11.73 2.60
N SER A 55 24.57 12.02 3.78
CA SER A 55 23.63 11.14 4.48
C SER A 55 22.35 10.91 3.67
N SER A 56 21.80 11.97 3.04
CA SER A 56 20.67 11.86 2.12
C SER A 56 20.98 10.97 0.91
N GLN A 57 22.15 11.15 0.30
CA GLN A 57 22.60 10.32 -0.83
C GLN A 57 22.80 8.85 -0.44
N GLN A 58 23.34 8.58 0.75
CA GLN A 58 23.46 7.22 1.29
C GLN A 58 22.09 6.57 1.48
N TRP A 59 21.09 7.31 2.00
CA TRP A 59 19.72 6.81 2.15
C TRP A 59 19.06 6.53 0.79
N GLN A 60 19.27 7.40 -0.21
CA GLN A 60 18.79 7.19 -1.57
C GLN A 60 19.43 5.97 -2.22
N ALA A 61 20.73 5.75 -2.01
CA ALA A 61 21.44 4.57 -2.51
C ALA A 61 20.93 3.27 -1.84
N ALA A 62 20.54 3.33 -0.57
CA ALA A 62 19.97 2.21 0.16
C ALA A 62 18.53 1.86 -0.27
N LYS A 63 17.80 2.78 -0.94
CA LYS A 63 16.41 2.59 -1.38
C LYS A 63 16.22 1.34 -2.23
N ALA A 64 17.12 1.08 -3.18
CA ALA A 64 17.06 -0.10 -4.04
C ALA A 64 17.25 -1.41 -3.26
N GLY A 65 18.08 -1.40 -2.21
CA GLY A 65 18.28 -2.55 -1.32
C GLY A 65 17.04 -2.85 -0.48
N VAL A 66 16.35 -1.81 0.01
CA VAL A 66 15.09 -1.95 0.76
C VAL A 66 13.95 -2.44 -0.12
N GLU A 67 13.84 -1.94 -1.36
CA GLU A 67 12.87 -2.43 -2.34
C GLU A 67 13.10 -3.92 -2.67
N ARG A 68 14.36 -4.37 -2.74
CA ARG A 68 14.72 -5.78 -2.90
C ARG A 68 14.28 -6.63 -1.71
N LEU A 69 14.48 -6.14 -0.48
CA LEU A 69 14.05 -6.86 0.72
C LEU A 69 12.51 -6.98 0.81
N LEU A 70 11.77 -5.94 0.41
CA LEU A 70 10.31 -5.95 0.39
C LEU A 70 9.72 -6.97 -0.59
N VAL A 71 10.36 -7.16 -1.75
CA VAL A 71 9.95 -8.16 -2.74
C VAL A 71 10.29 -9.59 -2.27
N ILE A 72 11.46 -9.79 -1.66
CA ILE A 72 11.87 -11.09 -1.12
C ILE A 72 10.94 -11.53 0.01
N GLU A 73 10.49 -10.62 0.89
CA GLU A 73 9.52 -10.96 1.94
C GLU A 73 8.17 -11.43 1.35
N GLN A 74 7.72 -10.79 0.28
CA GLN A 74 6.48 -11.16 -0.41
C GLN A 74 6.59 -12.54 -1.08
N ASP A 75 7.74 -12.83 -1.70
CA ASP A 75 7.98 -14.12 -2.34
C ASP A 75 8.13 -15.25 -1.30
N LEU A 76 8.87 -15.03 -0.21
CA LEU A 76 9.00 -16.01 0.88
C LEU A 76 7.66 -16.39 1.51
N LYS A 77 6.76 -15.42 1.73
CA LYS A 77 5.39 -15.68 2.22
C LYS A 77 4.58 -16.53 1.24
N LEU A 78 4.76 -16.30 -0.06
CA LEU A 78 4.10 -17.08 -1.11
C LEU A 78 4.63 -18.52 -1.18
N LEU A 79 5.94 -18.72 -1.08
CA LEU A 79 6.54 -20.06 -1.04
C LEU A 79 6.08 -20.86 0.18
N ILE A 80 5.93 -20.22 1.35
CA ILE A 80 5.39 -20.88 2.56
C ILE A 80 3.93 -21.31 2.35
N SER A 81 3.11 -20.50 1.67
CA SER A 81 1.73 -20.85 1.34
C SER A 81 1.67 -22.06 0.40
N GLN A 82 2.53 -22.10 -0.62
CA GLN A 82 2.63 -23.23 -1.54
C GLN A 82 3.11 -24.51 -0.86
N LEU A 83 4.09 -24.41 0.05
CA LEU A 83 4.56 -25.56 0.81
C LEU A 83 3.46 -26.12 1.73
N ASN A 84 2.71 -25.25 2.40
CA ASN A 84 1.53 -25.66 3.19
C ASN A 84 0.42 -26.24 2.31
N ALA A 85 0.20 -25.73 1.10
CA ALA A 85 -0.80 -26.27 0.18
C ALA A 85 -0.41 -27.64 -0.37
N VAL A 86 0.87 -27.93 -0.60
CA VAL A 86 1.35 -29.26 -1.02
C VAL A 86 1.29 -30.25 0.14
N ALA A 87 1.68 -29.84 1.36
CA ALA A 87 1.58 -30.70 2.54
C ALA A 87 0.13 -31.12 2.89
N ASN A 88 -0.86 -30.33 2.49
CA ASN A 88 -2.28 -30.63 2.70
C ASN A 88 -2.97 -31.34 1.51
N GLN A 89 -2.27 -31.57 0.38
CA GLN A 89 -2.83 -32.22 -0.82
C GLN A 89 -2.71 -33.76 -0.81
N ASP A 90 -1.95 -34.35 0.12
CA ASP A 90 -1.82 -35.82 0.25
C ASP A 90 -3.04 -36.51 0.93
N THR A 91 -4.15 -35.79 1.13
CA THR A 91 -5.35 -36.34 1.80
C THR A 91 -6.66 -36.00 1.11
N ALA A 92 -6.84 -36.34 -0.18
CA ALA A 92 -8.15 -36.70 -0.75
C ALA A 92 -8.08 -36.97 -2.26
N SER A 93 -7.95 -38.24 -2.65
CA SER A 93 -8.41 -38.72 -3.97
C SER A 93 -8.60 -40.23 -3.94
N THR A 94 -9.84 -40.68 -3.71
CA THR A 94 -10.23 -42.09 -3.90
C THR A 94 -11.71 -42.16 -4.37
N ILE A 95 -11.86 -42.36 -5.69
CA ILE A 95 -12.87 -43.14 -6.46
C ILE A 95 -14.25 -42.55 -6.83
N THR A 96 -14.50 -42.47 -8.15
CA THR A 96 -15.81 -42.47 -8.87
C THR A 96 -16.10 -43.90 -9.35
N PRO A 97 -17.36 -44.41 -9.49
CA PRO A 97 -18.02 -44.33 -10.82
C PRO A 97 -19.58 -44.43 -10.89
N VAL A 98 -20.16 -43.73 -11.91
CA VAL A 98 -21.18 -44.16 -12.92
C VAL A 98 -22.64 -44.59 -12.57
N VAL A 99 -23.59 -43.68 -12.93
CA VAL A 99 -24.99 -43.66 -13.52
C VAL A 99 -25.55 -45.02 -14.10
N PRO A 100 -26.89 -45.36 -14.22
CA PRO A 100 -27.98 -44.52 -14.78
C PRO A 100 -29.51 -44.78 -14.49
N THR A 101 -30.37 -43.82 -14.92
CA THR A 101 -31.66 -43.98 -15.70
C THR A 101 -33.00 -43.43 -15.13
N ALA A 102 -33.64 -42.58 -15.96
CA ALA A 102 -35.08 -42.22 -16.14
C ALA A 102 -35.86 -41.54 -14.99
N LYS A 103 -36.81 -40.60 -15.20
CA LYS A 103 -37.82 -40.44 -16.25
C LYS A 103 -38.36 -38.98 -16.30
N ALA A 104 -38.75 -38.56 -17.49
CA ALA A 104 -39.29 -37.26 -17.87
C ALA A 104 -40.66 -36.90 -17.28
N SER A 105 -40.94 -35.59 -17.20
CA SER A 105 -42.20 -35.02 -17.71
C SER A 105 -41.94 -33.60 -18.22
N ALA A 106 -42.47 -33.33 -19.41
CA ALA A 106 -42.30 -32.12 -20.19
C ALA A 106 -43.26 -31.02 -19.76
N GLU A 107 -42.90 -29.76 -20.01
CA GLU A 107 -43.76 -28.85 -20.77
C GLU A 107 -42.99 -27.69 -21.39
N THR A 108 -43.44 -27.35 -22.59
CA THR A 108 -42.83 -26.50 -23.61
C THR A 108 -43.52 -25.15 -23.59
N VAL A 109 -42.79 -24.02 -23.55
CA VAL A 109 -43.16 -22.84 -24.35
C VAL A 109 -41.90 -22.14 -24.85
N SER A 110 -41.86 -22.05 -26.17
CA SER A 110 -40.90 -21.37 -27.03
C SER A 110 -41.08 -19.85 -26.99
N SER A 111 -39.98 -19.09 -27.02
CA SER A 111 -39.85 -17.93 -27.91
C SER A 111 -38.37 -17.63 -28.19
N LYS A 112 -38.01 -17.82 -29.45
CA LYS A 112 -36.77 -17.41 -30.12
C LYS A 112 -37.05 -16.12 -30.91
N VAL A 113 -35.96 -15.45 -31.30
CA VAL A 113 -35.78 -14.38 -32.31
C VAL A 113 -35.51 -13.03 -31.63
N ALA A 114 -34.25 -12.67 -31.36
CA ALA A 114 -33.20 -12.24 -32.29
C ALA A 114 -33.59 -11.01 -33.10
N GLN A 115 -32.94 -9.88 -32.85
CA GLN A 115 -32.49 -9.00 -33.92
C GLN A 115 -31.17 -8.33 -33.53
N LYS A 116 -30.29 -8.31 -34.52
CA LYS A 116 -28.85 -8.11 -34.50
C LYS A 116 -28.56 -6.80 -35.21
N ALA A 117 -27.67 -6.01 -34.61
CA ALA A 117 -26.65 -5.11 -35.18
C ALA A 117 -27.00 -4.20 -36.39
N GLN A 118 -26.74 -2.91 -36.20
CA GLN A 118 -25.98 -2.02 -37.12
C GLN A 118 -25.24 -1.01 -36.21
N VAL A 119 -23.94 -1.15 -35.89
CA VAL A 119 -22.74 -0.78 -36.67
C VAL A 119 -22.90 0.49 -37.50
N ALA A 120 -22.47 1.61 -36.92
CA ALA A 120 -21.79 2.69 -37.64
C ALA A 120 -20.76 3.31 -36.68
N THR A 121 -19.51 2.94 -36.92
CA THR A 121 -18.31 3.77 -36.87
C THR A 121 -18.42 5.10 -36.11
N ASN A 122 -17.74 5.16 -34.96
CA ASN A 122 -16.88 6.28 -34.61
C ASN A 122 -15.69 5.72 -33.84
N ALA A 123 -14.58 5.56 -34.55
CA ALA A 123 -13.27 5.62 -33.96
C ALA A 123 -13.08 7.06 -33.46
N ALA A 124 -13.52 7.31 -32.25
CA ALA A 124 -13.11 8.46 -31.46
C ALA A 124 -12.77 7.88 -30.10
N ALA A 125 -11.52 8.12 -29.71
CA ALA A 125 -11.08 7.92 -28.33
C ALA A 125 -12.16 8.50 -27.41
N ASP A 126 -12.80 7.65 -26.62
CA ASP A 126 -13.68 8.11 -25.56
C ASP A 126 -12.77 8.69 -24.48
N GLU A 127 -12.40 9.96 -24.65
CA GLU A 127 -12.03 10.88 -23.60
C GLU A 127 -13.22 11.01 -22.65
N LYS A 128 -13.53 9.92 -21.95
CA LYS A 128 -14.47 9.90 -20.85
C LYS A 128 -13.80 10.61 -19.69
N GLN A 129 -13.86 11.94 -19.73
CA GLN A 129 -13.41 12.89 -18.74
C GLN A 129 -12.12 12.42 -18.06
N ALA A 130 -10.98 12.73 -18.67
CA ALA A 130 -9.66 12.36 -18.16
C ALA A 130 -9.51 12.78 -16.69
N VAL A 131 -9.91 11.90 -15.78
CA VAL A 131 -9.56 11.99 -14.37
C VAL A 131 -8.06 11.91 -14.41
N LYS A 132 -7.40 13.04 -14.14
CA LYS A 132 -5.94 13.14 -14.14
C LYS A 132 -5.43 12.40 -12.89
N ALA A 133 -5.56 11.08 -12.92
CA ALA A 133 -5.04 10.21 -11.89
C ALA A 133 -3.51 10.29 -11.96
N LEU A 134 -2.92 10.61 -10.81
CA LEU A 134 -1.49 10.75 -10.63
C LEU A 134 -0.91 9.54 -9.87
N PHE A 135 -1.73 8.93 -9.02
CA PHE A 135 -1.31 7.86 -8.12
C PHE A 135 -2.16 6.59 -8.25
N ALA A 136 -1.55 5.47 -7.93
CA ALA A 136 -2.15 4.15 -7.84
C ALA A 136 -1.48 3.31 -6.75
N LEU A 137 -2.17 2.29 -6.26
CA LEU A 137 -1.64 1.35 -5.29
C LEU A 137 -0.97 0.19 -6.00
N GLN A 138 0.34 0.03 -5.87
CA GLN A 138 1.01 -1.17 -6.33
C GLN A 138 0.91 -2.24 -5.24
N VAL A 139 0.21 -3.32 -5.56
CA VAL A 139 -0.14 -4.38 -4.60
C VAL A 139 0.51 -5.72 -4.90
N ALA A 140 1.05 -5.89 -6.11
CA ALA A 140 1.80 -7.07 -6.49
C ALA A 140 2.83 -6.74 -7.58
N ALA A 141 3.90 -7.53 -7.66
CA ALA A 141 4.85 -7.55 -8.76
C ALA A 141 5.27 -8.99 -9.01
N VAL A 142 4.97 -9.52 -10.19
CA VAL A 142 5.19 -10.94 -10.55
C VAL A 142 5.94 -11.04 -11.86
N THR A 143 6.69 -12.12 -12.07
CA THR A 143 7.41 -12.39 -13.33
C THR A 143 6.55 -13.08 -14.38
N ASP A 144 5.43 -13.70 -13.96
CA ASP A 144 4.43 -14.32 -14.82
C ASP A 144 3.16 -13.46 -14.81
N LYS A 145 2.75 -12.99 -15.99
CA LYS A 145 1.62 -12.08 -16.15
C LYS A 145 0.29 -12.73 -15.76
N ASP A 146 0.13 -14.02 -16.02
CA ASP A 146 -1.15 -14.72 -15.78
C ASP A 146 -1.48 -14.81 -14.29
N ARG A 147 -0.46 -14.71 -13.43
CA ARG A 147 -0.61 -14.66 -11.97
C ARG A 147 -1.26 -13.38 -11.45
N LEU A 148 -1.30 -12.30 -12.24
CA LEU A 148 -1.94 -11.05 -11.81
C LEU A 148 -3.43 -11.21 -11.54
N SER A 149 -4.13 -12.02 -12.33
CA SER A 149 -5.55 -12.29 -12.15
C SER A 149 -5.82 -13.06 -10.85
N GLN A 150 -4.92 -13.98 -10.50
CA GLN A 150 -4.98 -14.68 -9.22
C GLN A 150 -4.75 -13.71 -8.05
N SER A 151 -3.68 -12.90 -8.09
CA SER A 151 -3.40 -11.91 -7.04
C SER A 151 -4.56 -10.93 -6.87
N LEU A 152 -5.17 -10.51 -7.98
CA LEU A 152 -6.35 -9.65 -7.94
C LEU A 152 -7.54 -10.30 -7.24
N ASN A 153 -7.83 -11.56 -7.53
CA ASN A 153 -8.94 -12.29 -6.91
C ASN A 153 -8.72 -12.50 -5.41
N GLU A 154 -7.50 -12.83 -4.99
CA GLU A 154 -7.12 -12.95 -3.58
C GLU A 154 -7.34 -11.62 -2.83
N ILE A 155 -6.88 -10.50 -3.42
CA ILE A 155 -7.07 -9.17 -2.83
C ILE A 155 -8.55 -8.81 -2.73
N LYS A 156 -9.34 -9.09 -3.78
CA LYS A 156 -10.80 -8.87 -3.75
C LYS A 156 -11.49 -9.68 -2.65
N ALA A 157 -11.06 -10.92 -2.43
CA ALA A 157 -11.61 -11.76 -1.37
C ALA A 157 -11.26 -11.21 0.03
N SER A 158 -10.02 -10.78 0.25
CA SER A 158 -9.54 -10.30 1.56
C SER A 158 -9.95 -8.86 1.91
N ALA A 159 -10.24 -8.04 0.89
CA ALA A 159 -10.48 -6.61 1.05
C ALA A 159 -11.72 -6.11 0.29
N SER A 160 -12.72 -6.96 0.05
CA SER A 160 -13.97 -6.63 -0.66
C SER A 160 -14.62 -5.32 -0.20
N SER A 161 -14.61 -5.04 1.12
CA SER A 161 -15.17 -3.82 1.70
C SER A 161 -14.42 -2.53 1.34
N LEU A 162 -13.15 -2.63 0.93
CA LEU A 162 -12.33 -1.48 0.50
C LEU A 162 -12.58 -1.09 -0.96
N PHE A 163 -13.25 -1.94 -1.73
CA PHE A 163 -13.47 -1.73 -3.16
C PHE A 163 -14.97 -1.61 -3.48
N GLN A 164 -15.64 -0.69 -2.79
CA GLN A 164 -17.03 -0.33 -3.10
C GLN A 164 -17.04 0.60 -4.32
N GLY A 165 -17.48 0.09 -5.47
CA GLY A 165 -17.54 0.85 -6.72
C GLY A 165 -16.77 0.20 -7.86
N GLU A 166 -16.39 1.00 -8.86
CA GLU A 166 -15.63 0.52 -10.03
C GLU A 166 -14.21 0.12 -9.59
N PHE A 167 -13.91 -1.17 -9.74
CA PHE A 167 -12.60 -1.70 -9.43
C PHE A 167 -11.64 -1.42 -10.60
N VAL A 168 -10.85 -0.36 -10.48
CA VAL A 168 -9.82 -0.02 -11.47
C VAL A 168 -8.57 -0.85 -11.22
N ALA A 169 -8.27 -1.79 -12.12
CA ALA A 169 -7.06 -2.61 -12.11
C ALA A 169 -6.24 -2.36 -13.38
N ASN A 170 -5.02 -1.90 -13.21
CA ASN A 170 -4.07 -1.67 -14.30
C ASN A 170 -2.80 -2.50 -14.10
N VAL A 171 -2.04 -2.68 -15.17
CA VAL A 171 -0.77 -3.42 -15.18
C VAL A 171 0.35 -2.50 -15.64
N GLU A 172 1.47 -2.51 -14.94
CA GLU A 172 2.71 -1.88 -15.39
C GLU A 172 3.73 -2.96 -15.70
N THR A 173 4.27 -2.99 -16.92
CA THR A 173 5.37 -3.91 -17.29
C THR A 173 6.69 -3.16 -17.22
N ILE A 174 7.64 -3.69 -16.46
CA ILE A 174 8.98 -3.10 -16.33
C ILE A 174 10.07 -4.16 -16.42
N ASN A 175 11.28 -3.76 -16.81
CA ASN A 175 12.47 -4.61 -16.74
C ASN A 175 13.40 -4.09 -15.64
N VAL A 176 13.79 -4.95 -14.70
CA VAL A 176 14.76 -4.64 -13.64
C VAL A 176 15.88 -5.65 -13.74
N SER A 177 17.07 -5.17 -14.11
CA SER A 177 18.28 -6.02 -14.20
C SER A 177 18.10 -7.26 -15.08
N GLY A 178 17.40 -7.13 -16.21
CA GLY A 178 17.16 -8.23 -17.15
C GLY A 178 15.92 -9.06 -16.84
N VAL A 179 15.27 -8.88 -15.69
CA VAL A 179 14.03 -9.58 -15.32
C VAL A 179 12.82 -8.70 -15.61
N THR A 180 11.86 -9.23 -16.38
CA THR A 180 10.59 -8.55 -16.63
C THR A 180 9.63 -8.81 -15.47
N TYR A 181 9.07 -7.74 -14.91
CA TYR A 181 8.04 -7.77 -13.88
C TYR A 181 6.76 -7.13 -14.41
N TYR A 182 5.65 -7.75 -14.06
CA TYR A 182 4.30 -7.22 -14.23
C TYR A 182 3.76 -6.80 -12.88
N ARG A 183 3.46 -5.52 -12.72
CA ARG A 183 3.00 -4.93 -11.46
C ARG A 183 1.51 -4.67 -11.51
N LEU A 184 0.77 -5.14 -10.51
CA LEU A 184 -0.65 -4.86 -10.35
C LEU A 184 -0.83 -3.48 -9.69
N LYS A 185 -1.54 -2.58 -10.37
CA LYS A 185 -1.85 -1.22 -9.92
C LYS A 185 -3.35 -1.06 -9.70
N LEU A 186 -3.77 -0.70 -8.50
CA LEU A 186 -5.17 -0.52 -8.13
C LEU A 186 -5.54 0.95 -7.95
N GLY A 187 -6.74 1.29 -8.40
CA GLY A 187 -7.33 2.62 -8.24
C GLY A 187 -6.73 3.67 -9.17
N ALA A 188 -7.35 4.85 -9.13
CA ALA A 188 -6.99 6.01 -9.94
C ALA A 188 -7.12 7.26 -9.06
N TYR A 189 -6.05 7.60 -8.35
CA TYR A 189 -6.05 8.65 -7.33
C TYR A 189 -5.45 9.94 -7.87
N GLN A 190 -6.06 11.07 -7.56
CA GLN A 190 -5.48 12.39 -7.83
C GLN A 190 -4.52 12.82 -6.73
N GLU A 191 -4.86 12.50 -5.47
CA GLU A 191 -4.12 12.89 -4.28
C GLU A 191 -3.35 11.72 -3.68
N GLN A 192 -2.07 11.95 -3.34
CA GLN A 192 -1.21 10.94 -2.73
C GLN A 192 -1.73 10.51 -1.36
N ALA A 193 -2.30 11.45 -0.58
CA ALA A 193 -2.80 11.18 0.77
C ALA A 193 -3.95 10.15 0.76
N ASN A 194 -4.85 10.24 -0.22
CA ASN A 194 -5.96 9.30 -0.36
C ASN A 194 -5.46 7.91 -0.73
N ALA A 195 -4.49 7.82 -1.65
CA ALA A 195 -3.82 6.57 -1.99
C ALA A 195 -3.12 5.96 -0.77
N ALA A 196 -2.40 6.78 0.02
CA ALA A 196 -1.71 6.32 1.22
C ALA A 196 -2.68 5.76 2.26
N ALA A 197 -3.79 6.47 2.52
CA ALA A 197 -4.80 6.02 3.47
C ALA A 197 -5.41 4.66 3.08
N ASP A 198 -5.72 4.44 1.80
CA ASP A 198 -6.23 3.15 1.34
C ASP A 198 -5.16 2.06 1.34
N CYS A 199 -3.92 2.42 1.03
CA CYS A 199 -2.78 1.52 1.13
C CYS A 199 -2.59 1.02 2.57
N ASP A 200 -2.78 1.89 3.57
CA ASP A 200 -2.67 1.50 4.98
C ASP A 200 -3.83 0.60 5.42
N LYS A 201 -5.05 0.81 4.89
CA LYS A 201 -6.17 -0.13 5.10
C LYS A 201 -5.89 -1.52 4.51
N LEU A 202 -5.20 -1.60 3.37
CA LEU A 202 -4.76 -2.88 2.79
C LEU A 202 -3.71 -3.55 3.68
N LYS A 203 -2.73 -2.80 4.17
CA LYS A 203 -1.70 -3.33 5.09
C LYS A 203 -2.29 -3.87 6.40
N GLN A 204 -3.32 -3.22 6.94
CA GLN A 204 -4.06 -3.71 8.12
C GLN A 204 -4.70 -5.09 7.88
N ARG A 205 -4.94 -5.46 6.63
CA ARG A 205 -5.45 -6.77 6.19
C ARG A 205 -4.35 -7.69 5.69
N GLN A 206 -3.10 -7.39 6.02
CA GLN A 206 -1.90 -8.14 5.61
C GLN A 206 -1.67 -8.16 4.09
N ILE A 207 -2.28 -7.23 3.35
CA ILE A 207 -2.05 -7.05 1.91
C ILE A 207 -0.97 -5.99 1.75
N ASN A 208 0.17 -6.38 1.18
CA ASN A 208 1.25 -5.45 0.91
C ASN A 208 0.85 -4.44 -0.16
N CYS A 209 1.22 -3.18 0.08
CA CYS A 209 0.89 -2.08 -0.81
C CYS A 209 1.96 -0.98 -0.70
N ILE A 210 2.26 -0.36 -1.84
CA ILE A 210 2.98 0.92 -1.93
C ILE A 210 2.21 1.90 -2.80
N VAL A 211 2.27 3.19 -2.47
CA VAL A 211 1.77 4.25 -3.34
C VAL A 211 2.77 4.47 -4.47
N SER A 212 2.29 4.49 -5.70
CA SER A 212 3.10 4.66 -6.91
C SER A 212 2.37 5.54 -7.93
N HIS A 213 3.02 5.84 -9.06
CA HIS A 213 2.37 6.59 -10.13
C HIS A 213 1.24 5.78 -10.78
N TYR A 214 0.25 6.49 -11.32
CA TYR A 214 -0.84 5.89 -12.08
C TYR A 214 -0.40 5.49 -13.50
N THR A 215 -0.91 4.36 -13.98
CA THR A 215 -0.79 3.93 -15.38
C THR A 215 -2.16 3.49 -15.89
N GLN A 216 -2.44 3.73 -17.17
CA GLN A 216 -3.69 3.34 -17.81
C GLN A 216 -3.45 2.19 -18.77
N GLN A 217 -3.39 0.98 -18.20
CA GLN A 217 -3.24 -0.27 -18.94
C GLN A 217 -4.09 -1.32 -18.25
N PRO A 218 -5.40 -1.42 -18.61
CA PRO A 218 -6.31 -2.32 -17.93
C PRO A 218 -5.81 -3.76 -17.90
N LEU A 219 -5.91 -4.40 -16.74
CA LEU A 219 -5.74 -5.85 -16.65
C LEU A 219 -6.88 -6.51 -17.44
N LYS A 220 -6.52 -7.25 -18.50
CA LYS A 220 -7.46 -7.97 -19.37
C LYS A 220 -7.74 -9.37 -18.85
#